data_AF-A0A1A7ZL72-F1
#
_entry.id   AF-A0A1A7ZL72-F1
#
_cell.length_a   1.000
_cell.length_b   1.000
_cell.length_c   1.000
_cell.angle_alpha   90.00
_cell.angle_beta   90.00
_cell.angle_gamma   90.00
#
_symmetry.space_group_name_H-M   'P 1'
#
loop_
_entity.id
_entity.type
_entity.pdbx_description
1 polymer ?
#
loop_
_entity_poly.entity_id
_entity_poly.type
_entity_poly.pdbx_seq_one_letter_code
_entity_poly.pdbx_strand_id
1 'polypeptide(L)'
;SSMESRQQWLTRLKNELSNSPLVSNVAFGFILMGLEKLVELEFECPCSPTWNGVFSSAFFIIPAVMAFTLMLIIQGCRCNTWSRKSVSLSSFVPAVVWLILLFLDGQYFACAMTDWEGRFVLVDKAAPQKWCEPIREEDVTPQELMLRSQQLFVFSQVIGIILLIFICVGLVIYVIRESCQREMEMQDADVAELTVLRMSSLRTRTS
;
A
#
# COMPACT_ATOMS: atom_id res chain seq x y z
N SER A 1 21.85 -23.31 -16.62
CA SER A 1 21.21 -22.48 -17.68
C SER A 1 19.99 -21.70 -17.17
N SER A 2 18.76 -22.26 -17.08
CA SER A 2 17.55 -21.49 -16.69
C SER A 2 17.58 -20.92 -15.26
N MET A 3 18.14 -21.64 -14.28
CA MET A 3 18.22 -21.15 -12.90
C MET A 3 19.27 -20.05 -12.69
N GLU A 4 20.39 -20.10 -13.40
CA GLU A 4 21.45 -19.08 -13.30
C GLU A 4 21.02 -17.76 -13.94
N SER A 5 20.39 -17.80 -15.12
CA SER A 5 19.79 -16.60 -15.69
C SER A 5 18.73 -16.04 -14.75
N ARG A 6 17.99 -16.92 -14.05
CA ARG A 6 16.99 -16.52 -13.06
C ARG A 6 17.57 -15.74 -11.88
N GLN A 7 18.65 -16.25 -11.31
CA GLN A 7 19.32 -15.57 -10.20
C GLN A 7 20.05 -14.30 -10.64
N GLN A 8 20.56 -14.27 -11.88
CA GLN A 8 21.26 -13.12 -12.43
C GLN A 8 20.32 -11.93 -12.74
N TRP A 9 19.08 -12.18 -13.20
CA TRP A 9 18.09 -11.11 -13.33
C TRP A 9 17.59 -10.61 -11.97
N LEU A 10 17.38 -11.52 -11.01
CA LEU A 10 16.97 -11.14 -9.64
C LEU A 10 18.01 -10.27 -8.95
N THR A 11 19.29 -10.61 -9.11
CA THR A 11 20.39 -9.82 -8.54
C THR A 11 20.54 -8.46 -9.20
N ARG A 12 20.38 -8.36 -10.52
CA ARG A 12 20.33 -7.05 -11.21
C ARG A 12 19.15 -6.20 -10.75
N LEU A 13 17.94 -6.76 -10.71
CA LEU A 13 16.76 -6.07 -10.21
C LEU A 13 16.97 -5.58 -8.78
N LYS A 14 17.49 -6.44 -7.91
CA LYS A 14 17.79 -6.09 -6.51
C LYS A 14 18.80 -4.96 -6.41
N ASN A 15 19.83 -4.96 -7.25
CA ASN A 15 20.85 -3.92 -7.24
C ASN A 15 20.29 -2.57 -7.70
N GLU A 16 19.47 -2.57 -8.76
CA GLU A 16 18.78 -1.38 -9.25
C GLU A 16 17.81 -0.82 -8.19
N LEU A 17 17.08 -1.71 -7.51
CA LEU A 17 16.15 -1.34 -6.45
C LEU A 17 16.84 -0.76 -5.21
N SER A 18 17.98 -1.33 -4.85
CA SER A 18 18.77 -0.91 -3.69
C SER A 18 19.44 0.45 -3.89
N ASN A 19 19.77 0.80 -5.14
CA ASN A 19 20.42 2.07 -5.46
C ASN A 19 19.46 3.27 -5.42
N SER A 20 18.14 3.04 -5.50
CA SER A 20 17.14 4.13 -5.44
C SER A 20 15.79 3.63 -4.91
N PRO A 21 15.66 3.40 -3.59
CA PRO A 21 14.43 2.93 -2.97
C PRO A 21 13.22 3.84 -3.24
N LEU A 22 13.44 5.15 -3.42
CA LEU A 22 12.38 6.11 -3.79
C LEU A 22 11.88 5.91 -5.23
N VAL A 23 12.77 5.76 -6.21
CA VAL A 23 12.41 5.57 -7.63
C VAL A 23 11.72 4.22 -7.82
N SER A 24 12.20 3.19 -7.13
CA SER A 24 11.56 1.89 -7.07
C SER A 24 10.12 1.97 -6.56
N ASN A 25 9.90 2.62 -5.42
CA ASN A 25 8.57 2.67 -4.81
C ASN A 25 7.55 3.43 -5.68
N VAL A 26 8.00 4.47 -6.38
CA VAL A 26 7.16 5.19 -7.36
C VAL A 26 6.78 4.27 -8.53
N ALA A 27 7.75 3.54 -9.09
CA ALA A 27 7.48 2.57 -10.16
C ALA A 27 6.51 1.47 -9.71
N PHE A 28 6.69 0.93 -8.49
CA PHE A 28 5.75 -0.03 -7.90
C PHE A 28 4.35 0.57 -7.72
N GLY A 29 4.24 1.83 -7.31
CA GLY A 29 2.96 2.54 -7.22
C GLY A 29 2.22 2.59 -8.56
N PHE A 30 2.92 2.94 -9.65
CA PHE A 30 2.33 2.93 -10.99
C PHE A 30 1.90 1.54 -11.45
N ILE A 31 2.71 0.52 -11.17
CA ILE A 31 2.36 -0.87 -11.49
C ILE A 31 1.12 -1.30 -10.71
N LEU A 32 1.05 -1.00 -9.42
CA LEU A 32 -0.12 -1.32 -8.59
C LEU A 32 -1.38 -0.61 -9.06
N MET A 33 -1.28 0.65 -9.48
CA MET A 33 -2.40 1.39 -10.07
C MET A 33 -2.86 0.75 -11.39
N GLY A 34 -1.93 0.36 -12.26
CA GLY A 34 -2.27 -0.34 -13.50
C GLY A 34 -2.93 -1.71 -13.25
N LEU A 35 -2.44 -2.46 -12.27
CA LEU A 35 -3.03 -3.72 -11.85
C LEU A 35 -4.42 -3.53 -11.25
N GLU A 36 -4.62 -2.49 -10.43
CA GLU A 36 -5.95 -2.18 -9.89
C GLU A 36 -6.95 -1.91 -11.01
N LYS A 37 -6.60 -1.10 -12.01
CA LYS A 37 -7.48 -0.85 -13.17
C LYS A 37 -7.77 -2.09 -13.99
N LEU A 38 -6.81 -3.02 -14.10
CA LEU A 38 -7.02 -4.28 -14.79
C LEU A 38 -8.00 -5.19 -14.03
N VAL A 39 -7.81 -5.32 -12.71
CA VAL A 39 -8.70 -6.13 -11.86
C VAL A 39 -10.09 -5.50 -11.81
N GLU A 40 -10.18 -4.17 -11.74
CA GLU A 40 -11.46 -3.45 -11.76
C GLU A 40 -12.23 -3.74 -13.06
N LEU A 41 -11.53 -3.81 -14.20
CA LEU A 41 -12.16 -4.10 -15.49
C LEU A 41 -12.72 -5.52 -15.55
N GLU A 42 -12.05 -6.50 -14.94
CA GLU A 42 -12.49 -7.90 -14.89
C GLU A 42 -13.45 -8.23 -13.73
N PHE A 43 -13.58 -7.33 -12.75
CA PHE A 43 -14.36 -7.58 -11.56
C PHE A 43 -15.86 -7.51 -11.83
N GLU A 44 -16.54 -8.63 -11.59
CA GLU A 44 -18.00 -8.75 -11.62
C GLU A 44 -18.48 -9.23 -10.24
N CYS A 45 -19.38 -8.45 -9.61
CA CYS A 45 -19.93 -8.84 -8.31
C CYS A 45 -20.92 -9.99 -8.50
N PRO A 46 -20.84 -11.09 -7.71
CA PRO A 46 -21.75 -12.21 -7.84
C PRO A 46 -23.19 -11.89 -7.42
N CYS A 47 -23.42 -10.74 -6.78
CA CYS A 47 -24.73 -10.24 -6.36
C CYS A 47 -25.55 -11.28 -5.58
N SER A 48 -24.88 -12.01 -4.68
CA SER A 48 -25.48 -12.94 -3.75
C SER A 48 -24.95 -12.68 -2.33
N PRO A 49 -25.81 -12.43 -1.33
CA PRO A 49 -25.39 -11.98 0.00
C PRO A 49 -24.40 -12.93 0.69
N THR A 50 -24.50 -14.22 0.39
CA THR A 50 -23.63 -15.27 0.95
C THR A 50 -22.21 -15.23 0.39
N TRP A 51 -22.01 -14.80 -0.86
CA TRP A 51 -20.71 -14.80 -1.54
C TRP A 51 -20.10 -13.41 -1.72
N ASN A 52 -20.92 -12.36 -1.76
CA ASN A 52 -20.50 -10.97 -1.97
C ASN A 52 -19.32 -10.58 -1.08
N GLY A 53 -19.43 -10.80 0.24
CA GLY A 53 -18.38 -10.47 1.21
C GLY A 53 -17.10 -11.28 1.01
N VAL A 54 -17.22 -12.60 0.90
CA VAL A 54 -16.06 -13.51 0.78
C VAL A 54 -15.32 -13.26 -0.52
N PHE A 55 -16.05 -13.23 -1.64
CA PHE A 55 -15.48 -13.04 -2.97
C PHE A 55 -14.79 -11.69 -3.08
N SER A 56 -15.48 -10.60 -2.69
CA SER A 56 -14.89 -9.25 -2.74
C SER A 56 -13.68 -9.11 -1.80
N SER A 57 -13.75 -9.66 -0.58
CA SER A 57 -12.63 -9.59 0.37
C SER A 57 -11.38 -10.29 -0.13
N ALA A 58 -11.50 -11.34 -0.96
CA ALA A 58 -10.34 -12.01 -1.55
C ALA A 58 -9.50 -11.06 -2.43
N PHE A 59 -10.14 -10.15 -3.17
CA PHE A 59 -9.44 -9.12 -3.98
C PHE A 59 -8.76 -8.06 -3.12
N PHE A 60 -9.24 -7.81 -1.90
CA PHE A 60 -8.52 -6.98 -0.93
C PHE A 60 -7.28 -7.67 -0.39
N ILE A 61 -7.41 -8.93 0.05
CA ILE A 61 -6.38 -9.62 0.84
C ILE A 61 -5.30 -10.24 -0.04
N ILE A 62 -5.66 -10.96 -1.11
CA ILE A 62 -4.69 -11.74 -1.89
C ILE A 62 -3.62 -10.84 -2.51
N PRO A 63 -3.95 -9.76 -3.25
CA PRO A 63 -2.93 -8.94 -3.89
C PRO A 63 -2.10 -8.15 -2.86
N ALA A 64 -2.70 -7.73 -1.75
CA ALA A 64 -1.97 -7.08 -0.65
C ALA A 64 -0.92 -8.02 -0.04
N VAL A 65 -1.29 -9.28 0.25
CA VAL A 65 -0.37 -10.30 0.79
C VAL A 65 0.71 -10.66 -0.23
N MET A 66 0.34 -10.78 -1.51
CA MET A 66 1.29 -11.05 -2.60
C MET A 66 2.32 -9.92 -2.73
N ALA A 67 1.87 -8.67 -2.79
CA ALA A 67 2.74 -7.49 -2.90
C ALA A 67 3.67 -7.37 -1.68
N PHE A 68 3.13 -7.58 -0.48
CA PHE A 68 3.92 -7.62 0.76
C PHE A 68 5.00 -8.70 0.72
N THR A 69 4.64 -9.93 0.32
CA THR A 69 5.56 -11.07 0.26
C THR A 69 6.65 -10.84 -0.78
N LEU A 70 6.31 -10.32 -1.96
CA LEU A 70 7.29 -9.96 -3.00
C LEU A 70 8.27 -8.91 -2.48
N MET A 71 7.79 -7.89 -1.78
CA MET A 71 8.66 -6.85 -1.21
C MET A 71 9.61 -7.43 -0.15
N LEU A 72 9.15 -8.36 0.69
CA LEU A 72 10.01 -9.07 1.66
C LEU A 72 11.11 -9.92 0.98
N ILE A 73 10.77 -10.60 -0.12
CA ILE A 73 11.72 -11.41 -0.89
C ILE A 73 12.79 -10.51 -1.52
N ILE A 74 12.36 -9.42 -2.16
CA ILE A 74 13.21 -8.45 -2.85
C ILE A 74 14.17 -7.74 -1.89
N GLN A 75 13.65 -7.25 -0.76
CA GLN A 75 14.45 -6.60 0.28
C GLN A 75 15.44 -7.57 0.94
N GLY A 76 15.27 -8.88 0.72
CA GLY A 76 16.15 -9.92 1.20
C GLY A 76 16.09 -9.99 2.71
N CYS A 77 15.13 -10.74 3.23
CA CYS A 77 15.08 -11.05 4.65
C CYS A 77 16.37 -11.79 5.06
N ARG A 78 17.43 -11.09 5.52
CA ARG A 78 18.75 -11.63 5.92
C ARG A 78 18.67 -12.51 7.17
N CYS A 79 18.03 -13.67 7.13
CA CYS A 79 17.86 -14.55 8.29
C CYS A 79 19.18 -15.28 8.50
N ASN A 80 20.18 -14.64 9.08
CA ASN A 80 21.41 -15.36 9.45
C ASN A 80 21.99 -15.00 10.81
N THR A 81 21.28 -14.26 11.64
CA THR A 81 21.58 -14.15 13.07
C THR A 81 20.32 -13.77 13.81
N TRP A 82 20.09 -14.42 14.94
CA TRP A 82 19.10 -14.06 15.95
C TRP A 82 19.43 -12.67 16.50
N SER A 83 19.15 -11.64 15.73
CA SER A 83 19.10 -10.26 16.17
C SER A 83 17.79 -9.72 15.61
N ARG A 84 16.98 -9.10 16.47
CA ARG A 84 15.65 -8.54 16.16
C ARG A 84 15.68 -7.84 14.80
N LYS A 85 15.22 -8.53 13.76
CA LYS A 85 15.01 -7.90 12.46
C LYS A 85 13.77 -7.04 12.58
N SER A 86 13.95 -5.73 12.57
CA SER A 86 12.85 -4.85 12.22
C SER A 86 12.47 -5.18 10.77
N VAL A 87 11.29 -5.73 10.55
CA VAL A 87 10.67 -5.67 9.22
C VAL A 87 10.69 -4.21 8.82
N SER A 88 11.28 -3.88 7.67
CA SER A 88 11.37 -2.49 7.22
C SER A 88 9.94 -1.99 6.98
N LEU A 89 9.59 -0.81 7.50
CA LEU A 89 8.28 -0.19 7.25
C LEU A 89 7.99 -0.08 5.74
N SER A 90 9.04 0.00 4.92
CA SER A 90 8.96 0.01 3.47
C SER A 90 8.36 -1.27 2.85
N SER A 91 8.42 -2.42 3.53
CA SER A 91 7.83 -3.67 3.02
C SER A 91 6.31 -3.63 2.96
N PHE A 92 5.67 -2.84 3.83
CA PHE A 92 4.21 -2.70 3.90
C PHE A 92 3.66 -1.69 2.90
N VAL A 93 4.50 -0.82 2.34
CA VAL A 93 4.06 0.25 1.44
C VAL A 93 3.23 -0.29 0.27
N PRO A 94 3.65 -1.34 -0.47
CA PRO A 94 2.86 -1.88 -1.58
C PRO A 94 1.47 -2.39 -1.15
N ALA A 95 1.39 -3.08 -0.01
CA ALA A 95 0.14 -3.61 0.51
C ALA A 95 -0.81 -2.49 0.97
N VAL A 96 -0.28 -1.47 1.65
CA VAL A 96 -1.07 -0.31 2.10
C VAL A 96 -1.58 0.49 0.90
N VAL A 97 -0.72 0.75 -0.10
CA VAL A 97 -1.12 1.43 -1.34
C VAL A 97 -2.23 0.65 -2.05
N TRP A 98 -2.11 -0.67 -2.16
CA TRP A 98 -3.16 -1.52 -2.74
C TRP A 98 -4.52 -1.35 -2.04
N LEU A 99 -4.53 -1.40 -0.71
CA LEU A 99 -5.76 -1.23 0.06
C LEU A 99 -6.39 0.15 -0.16
N ILE A 100 -5.58 1.21 -0.16
CA ILE A 100 -6.06 2.58 -0.42
C ILE A 100 -6.68 2.67 -1.81
N LEU A 101 -6.04 2.12 -2.84
CA LEU A 101 -6.56 2.14 -4.21
C LEU A 101 -7.94 1.45 -4.28
N LEU A 102 -8.09 0.27 -3.68
CA LEU A 102 -9.38 -0.43 -3.65
C LEU A 102 -10.46 0.33 -2.86
N PHE A 103 -10.10 0.99 -1.75
CA PHE A 103 -11.06 1.82 -1.01
C PHE A 103 -11.47 3.07 -1.80
N LEU A 104 -10.55 3.68 -2.53
CA LEU A 104 -10.84 4.84 -3.39
C LEU A 104 -11.67 4.47 -4.63
N ASP A 105 -11.51 3.27 -5.18
CA ASP A 105 -12.40 2.76 -6.22
C ASP A 105 -13.80 2.43 -5.66
N GLY A 106 -13.84 1.71 -4.54
CA GLY A 106 -15.05 1.48 -3.77
C GLY A 106 -16.00 0.40 -4.32
N GLN A 107 -15.77 -0.12 -5.53
CA GLN A 107 -16.63 -1.17 -6.15
C GLN A 107 -16.61 -2.46 -5.32
N TYR A 108 -15.43 -2.86 -4.88
CA TYR A 108 -15.23 -4.03 -4.05
C TYR A 108 -15.91 -3.85 -2.68
N PHE A 109 -15.72 -2.69 -2.05
CA PHE A 109 -16.35 -2.40 -0.76
C PHE A 109 -17.88 -2.37 -0.86
N ALA A 110 -18.42 -1.72 -1.90
CA ALA A 110 -19.85 -1.67 -2.15
C ALA A 110 -20.43 -3.07 -2.39
N CYS A 111 -19.75 -3.90 -3.20
CA CYS A 111 -20.14 -5.31 -3.40
C CYS A 111 -20.10 -6.08 -2.06
N ALA A 112 -19.04 -5.95 -1.25
CA ALA A 112 -18.91 -6.66 0.01
C ALA A 112 -20.01 -6.32 1.03
N MET A 113 -20.49 -5.07 1.01
CA MET A 113 -21.56 -4.58 1.89
C MET A 113 -22.97 -4.76 1.30
N THR A 114 -23.08 -5.24 0.06
CA THR A 114 -24.37 -5.48 -0.59
C THR A 114 -25.01 -6.74 -0.01
N ASP A 115 -26.18 -6.58 0.61
CA ASP A 115 -26.94 -7.61 1.32
C ASP A 115 -28.14 -8.15 0.52
N TRP A 116 -28.36 -7.69 -0.71
CA TRP A 116 -29.44 -8.16 -1.57
C TRP A 116 -28.95 -9.07 -2.71
N GLU A 117 -29.86 -9.95 -3.18
CA GLU A 117 -29.66 -10.70 -4.41
C GLU A 117 -29.99 -9.83 -5.61
N GLY A 118 -29.15 -9.91 -6.65
CA GLY A 118 -29.34 -9.10 -7.84
C GLY A 118 -28.64 -9.67 -9.07
N ARG A 119 -28.81 -8.95 -10.17
CA ARG A 119 -28.08 -9.16 -11.41
C ARG A 119 -27.03 -8.06 -11.53
N PHE A 120 -25.80 -8.47 -11.83
CA PHE A 120 -24.75 -7.50 -12.11
C PHE A 120 -25.07 -6.74 -13.39
N VAL A 121 -25.10 -5.41 -13.31
CA VAL A 121 -25.38 -4.53 -14.45
C VAL A 121 -24.39 -3.38 -14.52
N LEU A 122 -24.03 -3.04 -15.75
CA LEU A 122 -23.28 -1.83 -16.08
C LEU A 122 -24.28 -0.82 -16.66
N VAL A 123 -24.43 0.32 -15.99
CA VAL A 123 -25.26 1.41 -16.51
C VAL A 123 -24.34 2.45 -17.17
N ASP A 124 -24.40 2.50 -18.50
CA ASP A 124 -23.71 3.53 -19.28
C ASP A 124 -24.46 4.87 -19.16
N LYS A 125 -24.16 5.61 -18.10
CA LYS A 125 -24.42 7.06 -18.00
C LYS A 125 -23.09 7.80 -18.16
N ALA A 126 -23.11 9.13 -18.00
CA ALA A 126 -21.91 9.97 -18.08
C ALA A 126 -20.75 9.52 -17.15
N ALA A 127 -21.04 8.67 -16.15
CA ALA A 127 -20.07 7.84 -15.45
C ALA A 127 -20.59 6.37 -15.47
N PRO A 128 -19.81 5.39 -15.97
CA PRO A 128 -20.22 3.99 -15.97
C PRO A 128 -20.36 3.51 -14.52
N GLN A 129 -21.58 3.11 -14.13
CA GLN A 129 -21.86 2.66 -12.77
C GLN A 129 -22.13 1.16 -12.76
N LYS A 130 -21.25 0.39 -12.12
CA LYS A 130 -21.40 -1.05 -11.87
C LYS A 130 -22.16 -1.25 -10.56
N TRP A 131 -23.24 -2.03 -10.58
CA TRP A 131 -24.00 -2.33 -9.38
C TRP A 131 -24.83 -3.62 -9.53
N CYS A 132 -25.36 -4.11 -8.41
CA CYS A 132 -26.26 -5.25 -8.36
C CYS A 132 -27.72 -4.78 -8.43
N GLU A 133 -28.35 -4.92 -9.59
CA GLU A 133 -29.77 -4.62 -9.79
C GLU A 133 -30.64 -5.72 -9.16
N PRO A 134 -31.59 -5.39 -8.27
CA PRO A 134 -32.42 -6.40 -7.63
C PRO A 134 -33.30 -7.13 -8.65
N ILE A 135 -33.37 -8.47 -8.55
CA ILE A 135 -34.20 -9.31 -9.44
C ILE A 135 -35.64 -9.45 -8.91
N ARG A 136 -35.85 -9.24 -7.61
CA ARG A 136 -37.14 -9.39 -6.94
C ARG A 136 -37.67 -8.02 -6.52
N GLU A 137 -38.95 -7.78 -6.75
CA GLU A 137 -39.72 -6.73 -6.08
C GLU A 137 -39.88 -7.13 -4.60
N GLU A 138 -38.81 -6.99 -3.81
CA GLU A 138 -38.96 -6.84 -2.36
C GLU A 138 -39.47 -5.44 -2.05
N ASP A 139 -39.92 -5.20 -0.82
CA ASP A 139 -40.61 -3.98 -0.33
C ASP A 139 -39.88 -2.64 -0.56
N VAL A 140 -38.70 -2.66 -1.20
CA VAL A 140 -37.79 -1.53 -1.38
C VAL A 140 -37.68 -1.17 -2.86
N THR A 141 -37.78 0.11 -3.17
CA THR A 141 -37.73 0.55 -4.57
C THR A 141 -36.31 0.41 -5.14
N PRO A 142 -36.14 0.06 -6.44
CA PRO A 142 -34.81 -0.02 -7.07
C PRO A 142 -33.99 1.27 -6.96
N GLN A 143 -34.68 2.41 -6.86
CA GLN A 143 -34.08 3.74 -6.70
C GLN A 143 -33.41 3.90 -5.31
N GLU A 144 -34.04 3.40 -4.25
CA GLU A 144 -33.47 3.42 -2.90
C GLU A 144 -32.23 2.51 -2.80
N LEU A 145 -32.26 1.34 -3.43
CA LEU A 145 -31.09 0.44 -3.49
C LEU A 145 -29.93 1.06 -4.27
N MET A 146 -30.24 1.73 -5.38
CA MET A 146 -29.22 2.47 -6.15
C MET A 146 -28.59 3.58 -5.30
N LEU A 147 -29.39 4.34 -4.55
CA LEU A 147 -28.90 5.37 -3.63
C LEU A 147 -28.04 4.77 -2.51
N ARG A 148 -28.45 3.65 -1.92
CA ARG A 148 -27.68 2.92 -0.90
C ARG A 148 -26.34 2.43 -1.46
N SER A 149 -26.34 1.90 -2.68
CA SER A 149 -25.11 1.51 -3.37
C SER A 149 -24.17 2.73 -3.53
N GLN A 150 -24.67 3.86 -4.03
CA GLN A 150 -23.88 5.11 -4.14
C GLN A 150 -23.34 5.60 -2.79
N GLN A 151 -24.14 5.49 -1.73
CA GLN A 151 -23.69 5.84 -0.38
C GLN A 151 -22.54 4.93 0.08
N LEU A 152 -22.60 3.63 -0.20
CA LEU A 152 -21.51 2.69 0.10
C LEU A 152 -20.23 3.01 -0.68
N PHE A 153 -20.35 3.42 -1.94
CA PHE A 153 -19.22 3.91 -2.74
C PHE A 153 -18.55 5.13 -2.11
N VAL A 154 -19.33 6.17 -1.81
CA VAL A 154 -18.82 7.40 -1.19
C VAL A 154 -18.23 7.09 0.20
N PHE A 155 -18.88 6.22 0.97
CA PHE A 155 -18.39 5.81 2.28
C PHE A 155 -17.02 5.12 2.18
N SER A 156 -16.83 4.22 1.20
CA SER A 156 -15.54 3.60 0.91
C SER A 156 -14.47 4.63 0.58
N GLN A 157 -14.80 5.61 -0.30
CA GLN A 157 -13.87 6.68 -0.67
C GLN A 157 -13.47 7.54 0.53
N VAL A 158 -14.43 7.88 1.40
CA VAL A 158 -14.16 8.62 2.63
C VAL A 158 -13.21 7.84 3.53
N ILE A 159 -13.40 6.52 3.69
CA ILE A 159 -12.46 5.66 4.44
C ILE A 159 -11.06 5.73 3.80
N GLY A 160 -10.97 5.57 2.47
CA GLY A 160 -9.71 5.64 1.73
C GLY A 160 -8.99 6.97 1.91
N ILE A 161 -9.71 8.10 1.82
CA ILE A 161 -9.17 9.44 2.02
C ILE A 161 -8.69 9.64 3.46
N ILE A 162 -9.46 9.19 4.46
CA ILE A 162 -9.07 9.28 5.86
C ILE A 162 -7.78 8.49 6.11
N LEU A 163 -7.68 7.25 5.62
CA LEU A 163 -6.48 6.44 5.72
C LEU A 163 -5.27 7.12 5.06
N LEU A 164 -5.47 7.69 3.86
CA LEU A 164 -4.43 8.42 3.14
C LEU A 164 -3.94 9.63 3.94
N ILE A 165 -4.84 10.43 4.53
CA ILE A 165 -4.48 11.57 5.38
C ILE A 165 -3.65 11.11 6.57
N PHE A 166 -4.08 10.06 7.28
CA PHE A 166 -3.32 9.53 8.42
C PHE A 166 -1.90 9.08 8.03
N ILE A 167 -1.76 8.41 6.88
CA ILE A 167 -0.47 7.96 6.38
C ILE A 167 0.40 9.16 5.98
N CYS A 168 -0.15 10.14 5.27
CA CYS A 168 0.58 11.35 4.87
C CYS A 168 1.08 12.13 6.10
N VAL A 169 0.22 12.35 7.09
CA VAL A 169 0.59 13.03 8.35
C VAL A 169 1.65 12.23 9.10
N GLY A 170 1.48 10.91 9.21
CA GLY A 170 2.44 10.01 9.85
C GLY A 170 3.82 10.05 9.17
N LEU A 171 3.86 10.05 7.84
CA LEU A 171 5.09 10.17 7.05
C LEU A 171 5.76 11.53 7.23
N VAL A 172 4.98 12.63 7.24
CA VAL A 172 5.51 13.97 7.50
C VAL A 172 6.14 14.04 8.90
N ILE A 173 5.45 13.55 9.93
CA ILE A 173 5.98 13.49 11.30
C ILE A 173 7.24 12.62 11.36
N TYR A 174 7.24 11.47 10.70
CA TYR A 174 8.39 10.58 10.63
C TYR A 174 9.60 11.27 9.99
N VAL A 175 9.42 11.91 8.84
CA VAL A 175 10.48 12.64 8.14
C VAL A 175 11.01 13.78 9.01
N ILE A 176 10.13 14.57 9.65
CA ILE A 176 10.56 15.64 10.55
C ILE A 176 11.40 15.08 11.71
N ARG A 177 10.94 14.00 12.36
CA ARG A 177 11.67 13.38 13.49
C ARG A 177 13.03 12.85 13.06
N GLU A 178 13.09 12.12 11.94
CA GLU A 178 14.33 11.59 11.39
C GLU A 178 15.29 12.72 11.01
N SER A 179 14.80 13.79 10.37
CA SER A 179 15.60 14.98 10.04
C SER A 179 16.16 15.66 11.28
N CYS A 180 15.33 15.92 12.31
CA CYS A 180 15.79 16.51 13.56
C CYS A 180 16.81 15.62 14.28
N GLN A 181 16.61 14.30 14.27
CA GLN A 181 17.53 13.36 14.91
C GLN A 181 18.91 13.37 14.20
N ARG A 182 18.93 13.40 12.87
CA ARG A 182 20.18 13.51 12.10
C ARG A 182 20.92 14.82 12.35
N GLU A 183 20.22 15.94 12.49
CA GLU A 183 20.84 17.22 12.82
C GLU A 183 21.53 17.18 14.20
N MET A 184 20.89 16.57 15.21
CA MET A 184 21.49 16.40 16.54
C MET A 184 22.72 15.47 16.52
N GLU A 185 22.64 14.33 15.82
CA GLU A 185 23.75 13.38 15.72
C GLU A 185 24.98 14.00 15.02
N MET A 186 24.77 14.83 13.99
CA MET A 186 25.85 15.53 13.29
C MET A 186 26.51 16.59 14.18
N GLN A 187 25.73 17.31 14.98
CA GLN A 187 26.23 18.34 15.89
C GLN A 187 27.06 17.72 17.05
N ASP A 188 26.64 16.58 17.59
CA ASP A 188 27.40 15.86 18.63
C ASP A 188 28.73 15.31 18.08
N ALA A 189 28.75 14.85 16.82
CA ALA A 189 29.97 14.36 16.16
C ALA A 189 31.01 15.48 15.94
N ASP A 190 30.59 16.65 15.46
CA ASP A 190 31.47 17.81 15.26
C ASP A 190 32.08 18.30 16.58
N VAL A 191 31.28 18.34 17.65
CA VAL A 191 31.74 18.74 18.99
C VAL A 191 32.75 17.72 19.55
N ALA A 192 32.50 16.42 19.36
CA ALA A 192 33.43 15.38 19.78
C ALA A 192 34.77 15.48 19.03
N GLU A 193 34.75 15.69 17.72
CA GLU A 193 35.98 15.82 16.91
C GLU A 193 36.82 17.04 17.31
N LEU A 194 36.17 18.19 17.52
CA LEU A 194 36.82 19.41 17.98
C LEU A 194 37.45 19.23 19.37
N THR A 195 36.81 18.46 20.26
CA THR A 195 37.31 18.19 21.61
C THR A 195 38.55 17.28 21.58
N VAL A 196 38.56 16.27 20.71
CA VAL A 196 39.72 15.38 20.51
C VAL A 196 40.92 16.14 19.93
N LEU A 197 40.71 17.02 18.94
CA LEU A 197 41.75 17.89 18.39
C LEU A 197 42.35 18.84 19.43
N ARG A 198 41.52 19.36 20.34
CA ARG A 198 42.00 20.23 21.42
C ARG A 198 42.85 19.46 22.44
N MET A 199 42.44 18.25 22.81
CA MET A 199 43.20 17.38 23.72
C MET A 199 44.55 16.94 23.11
N SER A 200 44.58 16.61 21.81
CA SER A 200 45.83 16.23 21.14
C SER A 200 46.81 17.40 21.07
N SER A 201 46.34 18.61 20.73
CA SER A 201 47.16 19.83 20.73
C SER A 201 47.73 20.19 22.11
N LEU A 202 46.95 20.00 23.17
CA LEU A 202 47.42 20.22 24.55
C LEU A 202 48.51 19.21 24.92
N ARG A 203 48.34 17.94 24.54
CA ARG A 203 49.32 16.87 24.81
C ARG A 203 50.65 17.09 24.10
N THR A 204 50.67 17.63 22.88
CA THR A 204 51.91 17.97 22.15
C THR A 204 52.63 19.19 22.72
N ARG A 205 51.94 20.09 23.43
CA ARG A 205 52.57 21.25 24.08
C ARG A 205 53.21 20.94 25.43
N THR A 206 52.82 19.84 26.07
CA THR A 206 53.31 19.43 27.39
C THR A 206 54.42 18.39 27.35
N SER A 207 54.85 17.95 26.15
CA SER A 207 56.00 17.07 25.91
C SER A 207 57.16 17.86 25.32
#